data_AF-A0AA96QQT3-F1
#
_entry.id   AF-A0AA96QQT3-F1
#
_cell.length_a   1.000
_cell.length_b   1.000
_cell.length_c   1.000
_cell.angle_alpha   90.00
_cell.angle_beta   90.00
_cell.angle_gamma   90.00
#
_symmetry.space_group_name_H-M   'P 1'
#
loop_
_entity.id
_entity.type
_entity.pdbx_description
1 polymer ?
#
loop_
_entity_poly.entity_id
_entity_poly.type
_entity_poly.pdbx_seq_one_letter_code
_entity_poly.pdbx_strand_id
1 'polypeptide(L)'
;MNSNGSGLPPRLPIRVRPVVGESVESYIRRLARANHLRPSLLQIHVRSPASPSGSVVIERLAAISHSTVDALTRTLTGLPRPRHQPTTSRTPSQPNETPQATRKQLLFATIRAEAAQGFSIRQISERHQTHRRMVRQALHSPTPAPRRKPATRPAPALSSVKDALDTMIGKDLTIWEIWTRLIDEHDAEASYSTVRDYIKNRTTGQNE
;
A
#
# COMPACT_ATOMS: atom_id res chain seq x y z
N MET A 1 8.72 -13.67 31.78
CA MET A 1 9.54 -14.43 30.80
C MET A 1 9.06 -14.03 29.42
N ASN A 2 9.56 -12.92 28.86
CA ASN A 2 9.00 -12.35 27.63
C ASN A 2 10.06 -12.40 26.53
N SER A 3 10.17 -13.56 25.89
CA SER A 3 11.00 -13.73 24.69
C SER A 3 10.33 -13.00 23.53
N ASN A 4 10.91 -11.87 23.14
CA ASN A 4 10.64 -11.22 21.87
C ASN A 4 10.73 -12.25 20.74
N GLY A 5 9.59 -12.52 20.09
CA GLY A 5 9.45 -13.49 19.00
C GLY A 5 10.11 -13.04 17.69
N SER A 6 11.42 -12.83 17.71
CA SER A 6 12.28 -12.58 16.54
C SER A 6 12.80 -13.89 15.91
N GLY A 7 12.11 -15.01 16.12
CA GLY A 7 12.46 -16.30 15.51
C GLY A 7 11.88 -16.46 14.10
N LEU A 8 12.66 -17.05 13.19
CA LEU A 8 12.12 -17.55 11.94
C LEU A 8 11.08 -18.65 12.24
N PRO A 9 9.97 -18.67 11.50
CA PRO A 9 8.89 -19.65 11.70
C PRO A 9 9.35 -21.10 11.44
N PRO A 10 8.72 -22.10 12.08
CA PRO A 10 9.02 -23.50 11.83
C PRO A 10 8.69 -23.88 10.39
N ARG A 11 9.46 -24.84 9.85
CA ARG A 11 9.32 -25.29 8.47
C ARG A 11 8.07 -26.14 8.31
N LEU A 12 7.39 -25.99 7.17
CA LEU A 12 6.24 -26.82 6.85
C LEU A 12 6.65 -28.23 6.40
N PRO A 13 5.82 -29.26 6.67
CA PRO A 13 6.15 -30.64 6.33
C PRO A 13 6.18 -30.89 4.81
N ILE A 14 5.25 -30.30 4.06
CA ILE A 14 5.13 -30.50 2.61
C ILE A 14 5.79 -29.34 1.86
N ARG A 15 6.73 -29.69 0.98
CA ARG A 15 7.47 -28.76 0.14
C ARG A 15 6.73 -28.54 -1.18
N VAL A 16 6.48 -27.28 -1.51
CA VAL A 16 5.93 -26.89 -2.81
C VAL A 16 7.01 -26.14 -3.57
N ARG A 17 7.28 -26.55 -4.80
CA ARG A 17 8.26 -25.87 -5.66
C ARG A 17 7.62 -24.61 -6.26
N PRO A 18 8.28 -23.43 -6.19
CA PRO A 18 7.77 -22.22 -6.81
C PRO A 18 7.78 -22.36 -8.34
N VAL A 19 6.73 -21.85 -8.99
CA VAL A 19 6.62 -21.83 -10.45
C VAL A 19 7.10 -20.48 -10.99
N VAL A 20 7.76 -20.49 -12.15
CA VAL A 20 8.26 -19.27 -12.79
C VAL A 20 7.09 -18.39 -13.20
N GLY A 21 7.10 -17.12 -12.81
CA GLY A 21 6.04 -16.17 -13.11
C GLY A 21 4.88 -16.16 -12.09
N GLU A 22 4.86 -17.10 -11.15
CA GLU A 22 3.82 -17.22 -10.12
C GLU A 22 3.85 -16.03 -9.16
N SER A 23 2.69 -15.48 -8.79
CA SER A 23 2.63 -14.41 -7.79
C SER A 23 2.94 -14.95 -6.39
N VAL A 24 3.44 -14.09 -5.50
CA VAL A 24 3.72 -14.45 -4.11
C VAL A 24 2.47 -14.97 -3.39
N GLU A 25 1.33 -14.30 -3.58
CA GLU A 25 0.05 -14.70 -3.01
C GLU A 25 -0.40 -16.07 -3.52
N SER A 26 -0.26 -16.35 -4.83
CA SER A 26 -0.60 -17.65 -5.42
C SER A 26 0.29 -18.78 -4.87
N TYR A 27 1.60 -18.54 -4.74
CA TYR A 27 2.53 -19.49 -4.14
C TYR A 27 2.21 -19.77 -2.66
N ILE A 28 1.93 -18.74 -1.85
CA ILE A 28 1.55 -18.90 -0.43
C ILE A 28 0.29 -19.75 -0.31
N ARG A 29 -0.72 -19.51 -1.14
CA ARG A 29 -1.95 -20.29 -1.15
C ARG A 29 -1.70 -21.75 -1.49
N ARG A 30 -0.92 -22.01 -2.55
CA ARG A 30 -0.58 -23.37 -2.98
C ARG A 30 0.21 -24.11 -1.91
N LEU A 31 1.13 -23.42 -1.24
CA LEU A 31 1.86 -23.90 -0.07
C LEU A 31 0.94 -24.20 1.13
N ALA A 32 -0.04 -23.33 1.41
CA ALA A 32 -1.00 -23.53 2.49
C ALA A 32 -1.87 -24.76 2.24
N ARG A 33 -2.45 -24.88 1.04
CA ARG A 33 -3.28 -26.03 0.63
C ARG A 33 -2.52 -27.33 0.69
N ALA A 34 -1.28 -27.34 0.19
CA ALA A 34 -0.41 -28.52 0.25
C ALA A 34 -0.10 -28.95 1.68
N ASN A 35 -0.16 -28.03 2.65
CA ASN A 35 0.05 -28.32 4.07
C ASN A 35 -1.27 -28.35 4.88
N HIS A 36 -2.43 -28.41 4.21
CA HIS A 36 -3.77 -28.39 4.83
C HIS A 36 -3.99 -27.21 5.79
N LEU A 37 -3.34 -26.07 5.52
CA LEU A 37 -3.50 -24.83 6.27
C LEU A 37 -4.46 -23.88 5.54
N ARG A 38 -5.14 -23.03 6.32
CA ARG A 38 -5.87 -21.89 5.75
C ARG A 38 -4.88 -20.91 5.11
N PRO A 39 -5.10 -20.45 3.87
CA PRO A 39 -4.21 -19.46 3.25
C PRO A 39 -4.09 -18.17 4.07
N SER A 40 -5.17 -17.70 4.70
CA SER A 40 -5.16 -16.55 5.62
C SER A 40 -4.15 -16.72 6.77
N LEU A 41 -4.15 -17.89 7.41
CA LEU A 41 -3.27 -18.22 8.53
C LEU A 41 -1.80 -18.21 8.11
N LEU A 42 -1.48 -18.84 6.99
CA LEU A 42 -0.11 -18.88 6.49
C LEU A 42 0.38 -17.48 6.10
N GLN A 43 -0.49 -16.67 5.51
CA GLN A 43 -0.15 -15.31 5.12
C GLN A 43 0.11 -14.39 6.32
N ILE A 44 -0.64 -14.54 7.43
CA ILE A 44 -0.35 -13.85 8.70
C ILE A 44 1.04 -14.24 9.19
N HIS A 45 1.41 -15.52 9.07
CA HIS A 45 2.70 -16.01 9.55
C HIS A 45 3.88 -15.58 8.66
N VAL A 46 3.67 -15.33 7.37
CA VAL A 46 4.74 -14.87 6.47
C VAL A 46 4.97 -13.35 6.55
N ARG A 47 3.99 -12.59 7.05
CA ARG A 47 4.07 -11.13 7.18
C ARG A 47 4.91 -10.70 8.40
N SER A 48 5.44 -9.48 8.32
CA SER A 48 6.22 -8.91 9.43
C SER A 48 5.34 -8.70 10.66
N PRO A 49 5.75 -9.15 11.86
CA PRO A 49 4.97 -8.96 13.09
C PRO A 49 4.85 -7.48 13.47
N ALA A 50 5.78 -6.63 13.00
CA ALA A 50 5.72 -5.18 13.21
C ALA A 50 4.54 -4.51 12.50
N SER A 51 3.92 -5.18 11.52
CA SER A 51 2.67 -4.75 10.93
C SER A 51 1.91 -5.93 10.33
N PRO A 52 0.76 -6.34 10.91
CA PRO A 52 -0.10 -7.40 10.35
C PRO A 52 -0.57 -7.10 8.92
N SER A 53 -0.66 -5.81 8.55
CA SER A 53 -0.97 -5.33 7.19
C SER A 53 0.26 -5.17 6.30
N GLY A 54 1.45 -5.46 6.81
CA GLY A 54 2.73 -5.25 6.13
C GLY A 54 2.97 -6.19 4.96
N SER A 55 4.04 -5.90 4.22
CA SER A 55 4.49 -6.73 3.10
C SER A 55 4.93 -8.13 3.57
N VAL A 56 4.74 -9.12 2.71
CA VAL A 56 5.32 -10.46 2.87
C VAL A 56 6.83 -10.34 3.05
N VAL A 57 7.37 -10.90 4.13
CA VAL A 57 8.81 -10.96 4.37
C VAL A 57 9.34 -12.21 3.67
N ILE A 58 10.15 -12.00 2.64
CA ILE A 58 10.61 -13.10 1.78
C ILE A 58 11.45 -14.13 2.56
N GLU A 59 12.19 -13.69 3.57
CA GLU A 59 13.01 -14.54 4.44
C GLU A 59 12.15 -15.49 5.27
N ARG A 60 10.99 -15.02 5.75
CA ARG A 60 10.03 -15.87 6.45
C ARG A 60 9.42 -16.88 5.51
N LEU A 61 9.07 -16.47 4.29
CA LEU A 61 8.54 -17.39 3.26
C LEU A 61 9.57 -18.46 2.89
N ALA A 62 10.85 -18.09 2.76
CA ALA A 62 11.95 -19.00 2.51
C ALA A 62 12.10 -20.02 3.66
N ALA A 63 12.07 -19.54 4.91
CA ALA A 63 12.16 -20.39 6.10
C ALA A 63 11.02 -21.43 6.17
N ILE A 64 9.79 -21.02 5.89
CA ILE A 64 8.60 -21.89 5.93
C ILE A 64 8.62 -22.92 4.78
N SER A 65 9.02 -22.51 3.57
CA SER A 65 8.82 -23.28 2.34
C SER A 65 9.99 -24.17 1.91
N HIS A 66 11.06 -24.24 2.71
CA HIS A 66 12.33 -24.91 2.36
C HIS A 66 12.96 -24.40 1.05
N SER A 67 12.61 -23.20 0.60
CA SER A 67 13.21 -22.55 -0.57
C SER A 67 14.22 -21.48 -0.14
N THR A 68 15.17 -21.17 -1.01
CA THR A 68 16.11 -20.06 -0.76
C THR A 68 15.48 -18.73 -1.15
N VAL A 69 15.94 -17.65 -0.51
CA VAL A 69 15.51 -16.28 -0.85
C VAL A 69 15.77 -15.97 -2.32
N ASP A 70 16.91 -16.39 -2.86
CA ASP A 70 17.26 -16.20 -4.28
C ASP A 70 16.35 -16.97 -5.23
N ALA A 71 16.00 -18.22 -4.90
CA ALA A 71 15.10 -19.01 -5.72
C ALA A 71 13.73 -18.33 -5.81
N LEU A 72 13.16 -17.92 -4.68
CA LEU A 72 11.87 -17.22 -4.62
C LEU A 72 11.94 -15.88 -5.35
N THR A 73 13.03 -15.11 -5.21
CA THR A 73 13.20 -13.81 -5.88
C THR A 73 13.27 -13.92 -7.39
N ARG A 74 13.87 -14.99 -7.91
CA ARG A 74 13.98 -15.22 -9.36
C ARG A 74 12.71 -15.79 -9.97
N THR A 75 11.95 -16.59 -9.22
CA THR A 75 10.76 -17.26 -9.76
C THR A 75 9.48 -16.47 -9.55
N LEU A 76 9.30 -15.86 -8.38
CA LEU A 76 8.03 -15.24 -8.00
C LEU A 76 7.91 -13.80 -8.47
N THR A 77 6.72 -13.43 -8.90
CA THR A 77 6.36 -12.07 -9.32
C THR A 77 5.67 -11.31 -8.19
N GLY A 78 5.73 -9.97 -8.23
CA GLY A 78 5.05 -9.13 -7.24
C GLY A 78 5.74 -9.04 -5.88
N LEU A 79 6.95 -9.61 -5.73
CA LEU A 79 7.75 -9.45 -4.53
C LEU A 79 8.03 -7.97 -4.24
N PRO A 80 7.85 -7.52 -2.99
CA PRO A 80 8.24 -6.18 -2.60
C PRO A 80 9.75 -6.06 -2.81
N ARG A 81 10.16 -5.35 -3.86
CA ARG A 81 11.58 -4.96 -4.01
C ARG A 81 11.98 -4.24 -2.72
N PRO A 82 13.15 -4.53 -2.13
CA PRO A 82 13.62 -3.79 -0.98
C PRO A 82 13.62 -2.31 -1.37
N ARG A 83 12.65 -1.58 -0.83
CA ARG A 83 12.64 -0.14 -0.93
C ARG A 83 13.80 0.30 -0.07
N HIS A 84 14.82 0.92 -0.66
CA HIS A 84 15.70 1.79 0.10
C HIS A 84 14.81 2.78 0.85
N GLN A 85 14.58 2.52 2.13
CA GLN A 85 13.82 3.37 3.01
C GLN A 85 14.84 4.33 3.60
N PRO A 86 14.92 5.60 3.15
CA PRO A 86 15.57 6.60 3.97
C PRO A 86 14.85 6.60 5.31
N THR A 87 15.62 6.34 6.36
CA THR A 87 15.19 6.26 7.75
C THR A 87 14.63 7.61 8.18
N THR A 88 13.31 7.76 8.13
CA THR A 88 12.61 8.69 9.01
C THR A 88 11.43 7.94 9.60
N SER A 89 11.58 7.51 10.85
CA SER A 89 10.51 7.06 11.72
C SER A 89 9.38 8.09 11.71
N ARG A 90 8.19 7.69 11.26
CA ARG A 90 6.98 8.52 11.41
C ARG A 90 5.89 7.71 12.10
N THR A 91 5.61 8.14 13.33
CA THR A 91 4.51 7.85 14.25
C THR A 91 3.15 7.67 13.53
N PRO A 92 2.22 6.85 14.04
CA PRO A 92 0.91 6.68 13.42
C PRO A 92 0.14 8.01 13.52
N SER A 93 -0.03 8.70 12.39
CA SER A 93 -0.82 9.92 12.32
C SER A 93 -2.28 9.55 12.07
N GLN A 94 -3.12 9.93 13.03
CA GLN A 94 -4.53 10.34 12.87
C GLN A 94 -4.75 11.16 11.57
N PRO A 95 -5.99 11.26 11.05
CA PRO A 95 -6.28 11.95 9.80
C PRO A 95 -6.05 13.46 9.96
N ASN A 96 -4.86 13.94 9.60
CA ASN A 96 -4.50 15.36 9.58
C ASN A 96 -3.86 15.73 8.24
N GLU A 97 -4.38 16.78 7.64
CA GLU A 97 -3.94 17.38 6.39
C GLU A 97 -2.43 17.72 6.42
N THR A 98 -1.72 17.45 5.32
CA THR A 98 -0.25 17.45 5.27
C THR A 98 0.40 18.85 5.35
N PRO A 99 1.53 19.02 6.06
CA PRO A 99 2.37 20.24 6.10
C PRO A 99 2.83 20.79 4.73
N GLN A 100 2.75 19.96 3.69
CA GLN A 100 3.17 20.31 2.33
C GLN A 100 2.11 21.11 1.57
N ALA A 101 0.82 20.89 1.88
CA ALA A 101 -0.28 21.68 1.32
C ALA A 101 -0.24 23.11 1.86
N THR A 102 -0.03 23.26 3.17
CA THR A 102 0.24 24.55 3.82
C THR A 102 1.50 25.21 3.28
N ARG A 103 2.61 24.47 3.10
CA ARG A 103 3.84 25.03 2.50
C ARG A 103 3.61 25.60 1.09
N LYS A 104 2.85 24.91 0.24
CA LYS A 104 2.54 25.40 -1.12
C LYS A 104 1.59 26.61 -1.10
N GLN A 105 0.61 26.62 -0.19
CA GLN A 105 -0.28 27.77 0.00
C GLN A 105 0.49 29.00 0.48
N LEU A 106 1.41 28.83 1.45
CA LEU A 106 2.28 29.90 1.93
C LEU A 106 3.16 30.46 0.80
N LEU A 107 3.78 29.59 0.00
CA LEU A 107 4.55 30.01 -1.18
C LEU A 107 3.70 30.82 -2.17
N PHE A 108 2.45 30.41 -2.42
CA PHE A 108 1.55 31.13 -3.31
C PHE A 108 1.18 32.51 -2.74
N ALA A 109 0.97 32.61 -1.42
CA ALA A 109 0.73 33.88 -0.75
C ALA A 109 1.94 34.83 -0.86
N THR A 110 3.16 34.31 -0.63
CA THR A 110 4.40 35.10 -0.78
C THR A 110 4.60 35.59 -2.21
N ILE A 111 4.37 34.72 -3.21
CA ILE A 111 4.46 35.10 -4.63
C ILE A 111 3.51 36.25 -4.97
N ARG A 112 2.26 36.23 -4.45
CA ARG A 112 1.29 37.31 -4.70
C ARG A 112 1.71 38.61 -4.01
N ALA A 113 2.22 38.54 -2.79
CA ALA A 113 2.71 39.71 -2.07
C ALA A 113 3.87 40.38 -2.81
N GLU A 114 4.82 39.61 -3.34
CA GLU A 114 5.94 40.15 -4.12
C GLU A 114 5.49 40.70 -5.48
N ALA A 115 4.54 40.04 -6.15
CA ALA A 115 4.00 40.59 -7.40
C ALA A 115 3.28 41.93 -7.16
N ALA A 116 2.55 42.08 -6.04
CA ALA A 116 1.93 43.35 -5.64
C ALA A 116 2.95 44.45 -5.31
N GLN A 117 4.17 44.08 -4.90
CA GLN A 117 5.30 44.99 -4.68
C GLN A 117 6.03 45.36 -5.98
N GLY A 118 5.56 44.91 -7.15
CA GLY A 118 6.14 45.24 -8.46
C GLY A 118 7.28 44.32 -8.92
N PHE A 119 7.55 43.22 -8.22
CA PHE A 119 8.55 42.25 -8.68
C PHE A 119 8.06 41.52 -9.93
N SER A 120 8.95 41.39 -10.93
CA SER A 120 8.65 40.65 -12.16
C SER A 120 8.57 39.14 -11.89
N ILE A 121 7.82 38.42 -12.72
CA ILE A 121 7.70 36.95 -12.68
C ILE A 121 9.08 36.26 -12.67
N ARG A 122 10.07 36.84 -13.37
CA ARG A 122 11.44 36.32 -13.42
C ARG A 122 12.14 36.45 -12.06
N GLN A 123 12.07 37.61 -11.44
CA GLN A 123 12.69 37.87 -10.13
C GLN A 123 12.08 36.98 -9.04
N ILE A 124 10.76 36.82 -9.03
CA ILE A 124 10.05 35.94 -8.08
C ILE A 124 10.46 34.47 -8.28
N SER A 125 10.55 34.03 -9.54
CA SER A 125 10.97 32.67 -9.91
C SER A 125 12.39 32.36 -9.42
N GLU A 126 13.33 33.29 -9.61
CA GLU A 126 14.72 33.17 -9.19
C GLU A 126 14.87 33.20 -7.66
N ARG A 127 14.16 34.11 -6.96
CA ARG A 127 14.21 34.24 -5.49
C ARG A 127 13.66 33.02 -4.76
N HIS A 128 12.53 32.48 -5.21
CA HIS A 128 11.89 31.33 -4.56
C HIS A 128 12.34 29.98 -5.13
N GLN A 129 13.27 29.96 -6.09
CA GLN A 129 13.73 28.77 -6.81
C GLN A 129 12.53 27.97 -7.40
N THR A 130 11.55 28.70 -7.91
CA THR A 130 10.31 28.12 -8.46
C THR A 130 10.28 28.28 -9.97
N HIS A 131 9.63 27.36 -10.68
CA HIS A 131 9.45 27.52 -12.12
C HIS A 131 8.49 28.70 -12.41
N ARG A 132 8.77 29.51 -13.44
CA ARG A 132 7.90 30.64 -13.86
C ARG A 132 6.43 30.23 -14.08
N ARG A 133 6.18 28.97 -14.46
CA ARG A 133 4.83 28.38 -14.55
C ARG A 133 4.09 28.38 -13.21
N MET A 134 4.79 28.07 -12.12
CA MET A 134 4.22 28.06 -10.77
C MET A 134 3.92 29.46 -10.28
N VAL A 135 4.77 30.45 -10.61
CA VAL A 135 4.51 31.87 -10.34
C VAL A 135 3.23 32.31 -11.06
N ARG A 136 3.12 32.06 -12.36
CA ARG A 136 1.88 32.34 -13.12
C ARG A 136 0.65 31.64 -12.52
N GLN A 137 0.80 30.39 -12.08
CA GLN A 137 -0.27 29.65 -11.42
C GLN A 137 -0.70 30.30 -10.09
N ALA A 138 0.23 30.80 -9.29
CA ALA A 138 -0.05 31.47 -8.03
C ALA A 138 -0.71 32.85 -8.20
N LEU A 139 -0.39 33.54 -9.30
CA LEU A 139 -1.06 34.79 -9.68
C LEU A 139 -2.46 34.54 -10.24
N HIS A 140 -2.68 33.42 -10.94
CA HIS A 140 -3.96 33.06 -11.52
C HIS A 140 -4.95 32.44 -10.53
N SER A 141 -4.48 31.67 -9.54
CA SER A 141 -5.32 30.99 -8.54
C SER A 141 -4.76 31.14 -7.13
N PRO A 142 -5.48 31.78 -6.19
CA PRO A 142 -5.01 31.99 -4.83
C PRO A 142 -4.71 30.69 -4.06
N THR A 143 -5.52 29.67 -4.33
CA THR A 143 -5.40 28.33 -3.76
C THR A 143 -4.74 27.43 -4.79
N PRO A 144 -3.66 26.71 -4.45
CA PRO A 144 -3.08 25.73 -5.35
C PRO A 144 -4.13 24.66 -5.68
N ALA A 145 -4.33 24.37 -6.97
CA ALA A 145 -5.23 23.29 -7.36
C ALA A 145 -4.87 22.00 -6.60
N PRO A 146 -5.86 21.27 -6.07
CA PRO A 146 -5.61 20.03 -5.36
C PRO A 146 -4.85 19.10 -6.29
N ARG A 147 -3.87 18.38 -5.73
CA ARG A 147 -3.08 17.44 -6.51
C ARG A 147 -4.05 16.46 -7.16
N ARG A 148 -4.01 16.34 -8.49
CA ARG A 148 -4.80 15.32 -9.20
C ARG A 148 -4.50 13.98 -8.56
N LYS A 149 -5.49 13.38 -7.92
CA LYS A 149 -5.36 12.02 -7.42
C LYS A 149 -5.11 11.15 -8.65
N PRO A 150 -4.07 10.30 -8.67
CA PRO A 150 -3.92 9.34 -9.75
C PRO A 150 -5.22 8.55 -9.85
N ALA A 151 -5.76 8.44 -11.07
CA ALA A 151 -6.98 7.67 -11.30
C ALA A 151 -6.78 6.26 -10.74
N THR A 152 -7.72 5.80 -9.91
CA THR A 152 -7.73 4.44 -9.38
C THR A 152 -7.86 3.50 -10.57
N ARG A 153 -6.77 2.87 -10.98
CA ARG A 153 -6.83 1.78 -11.97
C ARG A 153 -7.60 0.61 -11.34
N PRO A 154 -8.49 -0.07 -12.07
CA PRO A 154 -9.14 -1.26 -11.55
C PRO A 154 -8.04 -2.27 -11.17
N ALA A 155 -8.06 -2.72 -9.92
CA ALA A 155 -7.17 -3.78 -9.47
C ALA A 155 -7.68 -5.10 -10.08
N PRO A 156 -6.97 -5.73 -11.04
CA PRO A 156 -7.46 -6.93 -11.71
C PRO A 156 -7.70 -8.09 -10.73
N ALA A 157 -6.96 -8.13 -9.62
CA ALA A 157 -7.11 -9.13 -8.57
C ALA A 157 -8.43 -9.04 -7.78
N LEU A 158 -9.12 -7.89 -7.82
CA LEU A 158 -10.40 -7.68 -7.13
C LEU A 158 -11.60 -7.83 -8.07
N SER A 159 -11.41 -7.82 -9.39
CA SER A 159 -12.54 -7.87 -10.32
C SER A 159 -13.26 -9.22 -10.30
N SER A 160 -12.57 -10.32 -10.08
CA SER A 160 -13.17 -11.66 -10.02
C SER A 160 -13.99 -11.90 -8.75
N VAL A 161 -13.67 -11.21 -7.67
CA VAL A 161 -14.29 -11.40 -6.34
C VAL A 161 -15.11 -10.21 -5.89
N LYS A 162 -15.41 -9.29 -6.82
CA LYS A 162 -16.12 -8.05 -6.53
C LYS A 162 -17.53 -8.31 -5.98
N ASP A 163 -18.27 -9.23 -6.56
CA ASP A 163 -19.65 -9.51 -6.15
C ASP A 163 -19.72 -10.13 -4.74
N ALA A 164 -18.77 -11.03 -4.44
CA ALA A 164 -18.61 -11.61 -3.11
C ALA A 164 -18.22 -10.54 -2.08
N LEU A 165 -17.26 -9.69 -2.43
CA LEU A 165 -16.83 -8.56 -1.61
C LEU A 165 -18.00 -7.61 -1.35
N ASP A 166 -18.80 -7.31 -2.38
CA ASP A 166 -19.92 -6.39 -2.27
C ASP A 166 -21.06 -6.96 -1.42
N THR A 167 -21.29 -8.27 -1.48
CA THR A 167 -22.21 -9.00 -0.60
C THR A 167 -21.74 -9.00 0.85
N MET A 168 -20.44 -9.17 1.09
CA MET A 168 -19.86 -9.19 2.43
C MET A 168 -19.85 -7.80 3.08
N ILE A 169 -19.65 -6.74 2.29
CA ILE A 169 -19.73 -5.36 2.77
C ILE A 169 -21.13 -5.05 3.33
N GLY A 170 -22.19 -5.65 2.78
CA GLY A 170 -23.57 -5.47 3.28
C GLY A 170 -23.92 -6.25 4.55
N LYS A 171 -22.98 -7.02 5.14
CA LYS A 171 -23.20 -7.89 6.31
C LYS A 171 -22.56 -7.37 7.61
N ASP A 172 -22.17 -6.10 7.66
CA ASP A 172 -21.50 -5.45 8.81
C ASP A 172 -20.26 -6.21 9.33
N LEU A 173 -19.53 -6.86 8.43
CA LEU A 173 -18.30 -7.58 8.76
C LEU A 173 -17.11 -6.62 8.88
N THR A 174 -16.16 -6.96 9.75
CA THR A 174 -14.90 -6.21 9.83
C THR A 174 -14.06 -6.41 8.56
N ILE A 175 -13.22 -5.43 8.21
CA ILE A 175 -12.31 -5.52 7.04
C ILE A 175 -11.43 -6.78 7.12
N TRP A 176 -11.04 -7.20 8.33
CA TRP A 176 -10.26 -8.39 8.55
C TRP A 176 -11.06 -9.68 8.28
N GLU A 177 -12.31 -9.77 8.72
CA GLU A 177 -13.19 -10.90 8.43
C GLU A 177 -13.51 -11.01 6.94
N ILE A 178 -13.83 -9.87 6.31
CA ILE A 178 -14.07 -9.80 4.86
C ILE A 178 -12.85 -10.33 4.12
N TRP A 179 -11.65 -9.83 4.44
CA TRP A 179 -10.41 -10.27 3.81
C TRP A 179 -10.14 -11.77 4.02
N THR A 180 -10.36 -12.27 5.24
CA THR A 180 -10.15 -13.68 5.58
C THR A 180 -11.07 -14.59 4.77
N ARG A 181 -12.37 -14.27 4.70
CA ARG A 181 -13.34 -15.01 3.87
C ARG A 181 -13.02 -14.91 2.38
N LEU A 182 -12.60 -13.73 1.91
CA LEU A 182 -12.24 -13.53 0.50
C LEU A 182 -11.09 -14.46 0.08
N ILE A 183 -10.10 -14.65 0.96
CA ILE A 183 -8.95 -15.52 0.69
C ILE A 183 -9.28 -16.99 0.90
N ASP A 184 -9.97 -17.32 2.00
CA ASP A 184 -10.21 -18.71 2.39
C ASP A 184 -11.36 -19.36 1.59
N GLU A 185 -12.41 -18.59 1.25
CA GLU A 185 -13.63 -19.09 0.58
C GLU A 185 -13.63 -18.79 -0.93
N HIS A 186 -13.14 -17.61 -1.35
CA HIS A 186 -13.24 -17.13 -2.74
C HIS A 186 -11.91 -17.15 -3.54
N ASP A 187 -10.86 -17.70 -2.95
CA ASP A 187 -9.53 -17.82 -3.57
C ASP A 187 -8.94 -16.51 -4.12
N ALA A 188 -9.26 -15.38 -3.48
CA ALA A 188 -8.82 -14.08 -3.94
C ALA A 188 -7.31 -13.87 -3.78
N GLU A 189 -6.69 -13.19 -4.75
CA GLU A 189 -5.27 -12.77 -4.71
C GLU A 189 -5.07 -11.39 -4.06
N ALA A 190 -6.10 -10.87 -3.38
CA ALA A 190 -6.06 -9.52 -2.83
C ALA A 190 -5.33 -9.46 -1.48
N SER A 191 -4.39 -8.51 -1.35
CA SER A 191 -3.82 -8.15 -0.05
C SER A 191 -4.84 -7.42 0.83
N TYR A 192 -4.70 -7.52 2.15
CA TYR A 192 -5.49 -6.79 3.14
C TYR A 192 -5.54 -5.29 2.86
N SER A 193 -4.42 -4.68 2.47
CA SER A 193 -4.37 -3.25 2.10
C SER A 193 -5.27 -2.92 0.93
N THR A 194 -5.33 -3.80 -0.07
CA THR A 194 -6.13 -3.60 -1.27
C THR A 194 -7.62 -3.70 -0.95
N VAL A 195 -8.02 -4.66 -0.10
CA VAL A 195 -9.40 -4.79 0.39
C VAL A 195 -9.78 -3.59 1.25
N ARG A 196 -8.90 -3.18 2.18
CA ARG A 196 -9.10 -1.99 3.03
C ARG A 196 -9.29 -0.72 2.20
N ASP A 197 -8.44 -0.50 1.19
CA ASP A 197 -8.50 0.68 0.34
C ASP A 197 -9.73 0.66 -0.56
N TYR A 198 -10.15 -0.52 -1.05
CA TYR A 198 -11.40 -0.69 -1.79
C TYR A 198 -12.62 -0.31 -0.94
N ILE A 199 -12.72 -0.87 0.27
CA ILE A 199 -13.84 -0.58 1.19
C ILE A 199 -13.87 0.91 1.54
N LYS A 200 -12.72 1.50 1.89
CA LYS A 200 -12.63 2.94 2.18
C LYS A 200 -13.11 3.81 1.02
N ASN A 201 -12.61 3.55 -0.19
CA ASN A 201 -13.01 4.32 -1.38
C ASN A 201 -14.50 4.15 -1.68
N ARG A 202 -15.05 2.95 -1.45
CA ARG A 202 -16.47 2.68 -1.64
C ARG A 202 -17.34 3.42 -0.62
N THR A 203 -16.97 3.42 0.66
CA THR A 203 -17.70 4.17 1.70
C THR A 203 -17.61 5.68 1.46
N THR A 204 -16.46 6.19 1.01
CA THR A 204 -16.32 7.62 0.68
C THR A 204 -17.18 8.02 -0.52
N GLY A 205 -17.26 7.20 -1.57
CA GLY A 205 -18.07 7.49 -2.76
C GLY A 205 -19.58 7.24 -2.63
N GLN A 206 -20.06 6.75 -1.48
CA GLN A 206 -21.51 6.65 -1.17
C GLN A 206 -22.00 7.85 -0.34
N ASN A 207 -21.09 8.66 0.21
CA ASN A 207 -21.38 9.85 1.02
C ASN A 207 -21.21 11.17 0.24
N GLU A 208 -21.04 11.10 -1.08
CA GLU A 208 -21.13 12.22 -2.04
C GLU A 208 -22.38 12.03 -2.91
#